data_AF-A0A223KN91-F1
#
_entry.id   AF-A0A223KN91-F1
#
_cell.length_a   1.000
_cell.length_b   1.000
_cell.length_c   1.000
_cell.angle_alpha   90.00
_cell.angle_beta   90.00
_cell.angle_gamma   90.00
#
_symmetry.space_group_name_H-M   'P 1'
#
loop_
_entity.id
_entity.type
_entity.pdbx_description
1 polymer ?
#
loop_
_entity_poly.entity_id
_entity_poly.type
_entity_poly.pdbx_seq_one_letter_code
_entity_poly.pdbx_strand_id
1 'polypeptide(L)'
;MNAETVKKASAVYFTLLKEKVIDESSEHFQTYFEPEVRQTVLLLADESGTYIIEAPKRIHLVVQPTGSTFATNFTHMKDKHKQVETKKHFHLMSVIIMAFLATIDRNQAAKIRTKREGISYYALERQVNDLILNWESILKSEPTYGEEKRIDMKDVVTTWKFMEVDTDDYGLKKGNRRTRIGLIASSMRLLETEGLIVILDRDDIPKAIPKQELFERIEYLYHDYDRYELFKKLMTTEEEEHAENTSN
;
A
#
# COMPACT_ATOMS: atom_id res chain seq x y z
N MET A 1 -19.13 25.67 -21.11
CA MET A 1 -19.32 25.07 -19.78
C MET A 1 -20.50 25.75 -19.09
N ASN A 2 -21.53 24.99 -18.74
CA ASN A 2 -22.68 25.48 -17.97
C ASN A 2 -22.30 25.64 -16.49
N ALA A 3 -22.69 26.73 -15.84
CA ALA A 3 -22.40 27.00 -14.42
C ALA A 3 -22.95 25.90 -13.49
N GLU A 4 -24.06 25.28 -13.87
CA GLU A 4 -24.64 24.15 -13.13
C GLU A 4 -23.75 22.91 -13.18
N THR A 5 -23.20 22.58 -14.35
CA THR A 5 -22.24 21.48 -14.54
C THR A 5 -21.00 21.68 -13.67
N VAL A 6 -20.45 22.90 -13.63
CA VAL A 6 -19.28 23.22 -12.79
C VAL A 6 -19.58 23.03 -11.32
N LYS A 7 -20.77 23.46 -10.87
CA LYS A 7 -21.20 23.31 -9.47
C LYS A 7 -21.31 21.83 -9.09
N LYS A 8 -21.97 21.02 -9.93
CA LYS A 8 -22.10 19.56 -9.73
C LYS A 8 -20.74 18.86 -9.70
N ALA A 9 -19.87 19.15 -10.68
CA ALA A 9 -18.53 18.59 -10.76
C ALA A 9 -17.67 18.96 -9.55
N SER A 10 -17.72 20.23 -9.13
CA SER A 10 -17.02 20.68 -7.92
C SER A 10 -17.50 19.93 -6.68
N ALA A 11 -18.82 19.74 -6.53
CA ALA A 11 -19.38 19.00 -5.39
C ALA A 11 -18.90 17.54 -5.36
N VAL A 12 -18.88 16.85 -6.50
CA VAL A 12 -18.34 15.50 -6.62
C VAL A 12 -16.85 15.48 -6.25
N TYR A 13 -16.06 16.39 -6.83
CA TYR A 13 -14.62 16.43 -6.63
C TYR A 13 -14.23 16.77 -5.17
N PHE A 14 -14.90 17.72 -4.52
CA PHE A 14 -14.63 18.05 -3.12
C PHE A 14 -15.10 16.95 -2.16
N THR A 15 -16.16 16.22 -2.49
CA THR A 15 -16.56 15.02 -1.75
C THR A 15 -15.48 13.95 -1.87
N LEU A 16 -14.96 13.72 -3.08
CA LEU A 16 -13.84 12.82 -3.32
C LEU A 16 -12.57 13.25 -2.56
N LEU A 17 -12.26 14.55 -2.47
CA LEU A 17 -11.13 15.02 -1.67
C LEU A 17 -11.28 14.71 -0.18
N LYS A 18 -12.51 14.80 0.33
CA LYS A 18 -12.81 14.54 1.75
C LYS A 18 -12.84 13.04 2.06
N GLU A 19 -13.52 12.27 1.24
CA GLU A 19 -13.86 10.86 1.51
C GLU A 19 -12.91 9.88 0.82
N LYS A 20 -12.14 10.33 -0.18
CA LYS A 20 -11.19 9.59 -1.03
C LYS A 20 -11.85 8.52 -1.92
N VAL A 21 -13.01 8.02 -1.52
CA VAL A 21 -13.78 7.01 -2.22
C VAL A 21 -15.27 7.34 -2.06
N ILE A 22 -16.00 7.32 -3.17
CA ILE A 22 -17.46 7.44 -3.19
C ILE A 22 -18.01 6.13 -3.78
N ASP A 23 -19.00 5.52 -3.14
CA ASP A 23 -19.64 4.29 -3.60
C ASP A 23 -20.97 4.54 -4.34
N GLU A 24 -21.49 3.48 -4.97
CA GLU A 24 -22.73 3.50 -5.77
C GLU A 24 -23.99 3.96 -5.03
N SER A 25 -23.99 3.96 -3.69
CA SER A 25 -25.12 4.40 -2.87
C SER A 25 -25.19 5.92 -2.72
N SER A 26 -24.10 6.63 -3.02
CA SER A 26 -24.03 8.08 -2.97
C SER A 26 -24.67 8.73 -4.20
N GLU A 27 -25.41 9.81 -4.01
CA GLU A 27 -25.92 10.65 -5.10
C GLU A 27 -24.76 11.17 -5.98
N HIS A 28 -23.62 11.50 -5.37
CA HIS A 28 -22.44 11.97 -6.08
C HIS A 28 -21.85 10.94 -7.05
N PHE A 29 -22.03 9.64 -6.78
CA PHE A 29 -21.63 8.60 -7.73
C PHE A 29 -22.47 8.67 -9.01
N GLN A 30 -23.78 8.80 -8.88
CA GLN A 30 -24.67 8.92 -10.03
C GLN A 30 -24.41 10.23 -10.80
N THR A 31 -24.24 11.34 -10.08
CA THR A 31 -23.93 12.64 -10.68
C THR A 31 -22.61 12.62 -11.46
N TYR A 32 -21.60 11.88 -10.99
CA TYR A 32 -20.31 11.78 -11.68
C TYR A 32 -20.44 11.23 -13.10
N PHE A 33 -21.33 10.27 -13.34
CA PHE A 33 -21.48 9.64 -14.65
C PHE A 33 -22.30 10.47 -15.67
N GLU A 34 -22.80 11.65 -15.29
CA GLU A 34 -23.26 12.64 -16.26
C GLU A 34 -22.06 13.10 -17.13
N PRO A 35 -22.09 12.98 -18.48
CA PRO A 35 -20.89 13.15 -19.31
C PRO A 35 -20.13 14.46 -19.13
N GLU A 36 -20.86 15.59 -19.03
CA GLU A 36 -20.23 16.90 -18.85
C GLU A 36 -19.65 17.08 -17.43
N VAL A 37 -20.31 16.49 -16.43
CA VAL A 37 -19.82 16.50 -15.05
C VAL A 37 -18.54 15.68 -14.96
N ARG A 38 -18.56 14.44 -15.49
CA ARG A 38 -17.40 13.55 -15.56
C ARG A 38 -16.18 14.26 -16.14
N GLN A 39 -16.34 14.85 -17.33
CA GLN A 39 -15.26 15.55 -18.01
C GLN A 39 -14.71 16.71 -17.16
N THR A 40 -15.59 17.46 -16.50
CA THR A 40 -15.19 18.56 -15.63
C THR A 40 -14.47 18.06 -14.37
N VAL A 41 -14.90 16.95 -13.77
CA VAL A 41 -14.22 16.32 -12.62
C VAL A 41 -12.84 15.82 -13.02
N LEU A 42 -12.70 15.19 -14.19
CA LEU A 42 -11.41 14.74 -14.71
C LEU A 42 -10.45 15.92 -14.95
N LEU A 43 -10.95 17.05 -15.46
CA LEU A 43 -10.15 18.27 -15.62
C LEU A 43 -9.68 18.81 -14.25
N LEU A 44 -10.57 18.89 -13.26
CA LEU A 44 -10.19 19.30 -11.90
C LEU A 44 -9.15 18.35 -11.28
N ALA A 45 -9.27 17.05 -11.56
CA ALA A 45 -8.32 16.07 -11.07
C ALA A 45 -6.94 16.27 -11.69
N ASP A 46 -6.86 16.47 -13.01
CA ASP A 46 -5.60 16.71 -13.73
C ASP A 46 -4.89 17.99 -13.24
N GLU A 47 -5.61 19.11 -13.19
CA GLU A 47 -5.08 20.42 -12.76
C GLU A 47 -4.58 20.42 -11.30
N SER A 48 -5.10 19.54 -10.47
CA SER A 48 -4.68 19.40 -9.07
C SER A 48 -3.57 18.36 -8.86
N GLY A 49 -3.17 17.65 -9.92
CA GLY A 49 -2.25 16.51 -9.86
C GLY A 49 -2.85 15.34 -9.07
N THR A 50 -4.14 15.08 -9.26
CA THR A 50 -4.83 13.89 -8.73
C THR A 50 -5.28 13.01 -9.88
N TYR A 51 -5.72 11.80 -9.57
CA TYR A 51 -6.16 10.82 -10.54
C TYR A 51 -7.45 10.18 -10.06
N ILE A 52 -8.38 9.99 -10.98
CA ILE A 52 -9.67 9.34 -10.72
C ILE A 52 -9.57 7.89 -11.17
N ILE A 53 -9.89 6.97 -10.26
CA ILE A 53 -10.08 5.56 -10.59
C ILE A 53 -11.58 5.30 -10.64
N GLU A 54 -12.04 4.75 -11.76
CA GLU A 54 -13.43 4.33 -11.97
C GLU A 54 -13.52 2.82 -11.81
N ALA A 55 -13.88 2.37 -10.61
CA ALA A 55 -14.23 0.98 -10.35
C ALA A 55 -15.74 0.76 -10.57
N PRO A 56 -16.22 -0.49 -10.79
CA PRO A 56 -17.61 -0.75 -11.14
C PRO A 56 -18.67 -0.17 -10.19
N LYS A 57 -18.32 -0.04 -8.90
CA LYS A 57 -19.24 0.43 -7.84
C LYS A 57 -18.66 1.55 -6.99
N ARG A 58 -17.49 2.09 -7.38
CA ARG A 58 -16.80 3.12 -6.63
C ARG A 58 -16.00 4.05 -7.53
N ILE A 59 -15.91 5.31 -7.12
CA ILE A 59 -15.00 6.28 -7.70
C ILE A 59 -13.96 6.60 -6.63
N HIS A 60 -12.68 6.49 -6.97
CA HIS A 60 -11.59 6.84 -6.07
C HIS A 60 -10.90 8.10 -6.55
N LEU A 61 -10.42 8.88 -5.59
CA LEU A 61 -9.46 9.94 -5.83
C LEU A 61 -8.13 9.54 -5.20
N VAL A 62 -7.09 9.54 -6.01
CA VAL A 62 -5.72 9.28 -5.56
C VAL A 62 -4.80 10.41 -6.00
N VAL A 63 -3.73 10.60 -5.25
CA VAL A 63 -2.76 11.67 -5.49
C VAL A 63 -1.67 11.15 -6.42
N GLN A 64 -1.29 11.94 -7.43
CA GLN A 64 -0.13 11.63 -8.26
C GLN A 64 1.16 11.82 -7.45
N PRO A 65 2.19 10.97 -7.65
CA PRO A 65 3.44 11.03 -6.88
C PRO A 65 4.24 12.31 -7.14
N THR A 66 4.02 12.97 -8.27
CA THR A 66 4.70 14.21 -8.68
C THR A 66 3.67 15.22 -9.19
N GLY A 67 3.92 16.52 -9.00
CA GLY A 67 3.06 17.58 -9.53
C GLY A 67 1.76 17.80 -8.75
N SER A 68 1.40 16.92 -7.82
CA SER A 68 0.22 17.12 -6.98
C SER A 68 0.42 18.19 -5.92
N THR A 69 -0.55 19.09 -5.82
CA THR A 69 -0.66 20.05 -4.70
C THR A 69 -0.99 19.37 -3.37
N PHE A 70 -1.50 18.14 -3.42
CA PHE A 70 -1.88 17.33 -2.27
C PHE A 70 -0.82 16.28 -1.90
N ALA A 71 0.29 16.19 -2.63
CA ALA A 71 1.37 15.26 -2.32
C ALA A 71 1.98 15.59 -0.94
N THR A 72 1.96 14.61 -0.06
CA THR A 72 2.58 14.74 1.28
C THR A 72 4.08 14.53 1.15
N ASN A 73 4.87 15.59 1.29
CA ASN A 73 6.32 15.46 1.36
C ASN A 73 6.74 14.69 2.65
N PHE A 74 7.99 14.22 2.70
CA PHE A 74 8.48 13.43 3.84
C PHE A 74 8.32 14.16 5.19
N THR A 75 8.51 15.48 5.23
CA THR A 75 8.37 16.28 6.45
C THR A 75 6.93 16.24 6.97
N HIS A 76 5.95 16.52 6.10
CA HIS A 76 4.53 16.46 6.44
C HIS A 76 4.11 15.03 6.82
N MET A 77 4.66 14.01 6.15
CA MET A 77 4.39 12.62 6.47
C MET A 77 4.89 12.28 7.88
N LYS A 78 6.11 12.69 8.23
CA LYS A 78 6.69 12.51 9.56
C LYS A 78 5.89 13.23 10.65
N ASP A 79 5.40 14.43 10.36
CA ASP A 79 4.59 15.21 11.31
C ASP A 79 3.23 14.55 11.56
N LYS A 80 2.56 14.08 10.50
CA LYS A 80 1.26 13.41 10.57
C LYS A 80 1.37 11.99 11.15
N HIS A 81 2.43 11.27 10.80
CA HIS A 81 2.68 9.89 11.17
C HIS A 81 3.96 9.81 11.98
N LYS A 82 3.84 10.12 13.29
CA LYS A 82 4.97 10.16 14.23
C LYS A 82 5.77 8.85 14.32
N GLN A 83 5.28 7.75 13.77
CA GLN A 83 6.00 6.48 13.61
C GLN A 83 7.11 6.52 12.55
N VAL A 84 7.07 7.45 11.60
CA VAL A 84 8.08 7.61 10.55
C VAL A 84 9.21 8.52 11.05
N GLU A 85 10.28 7.95 11.59
CA GLU A 85 11.32 8.76 12.25
C GLU A 85 12.39 9.31 11.29
N THR A 86 12.82 8.47 10.35
CA THR A 86 13.93 8.74 9.42
C THR A 86 13.57 8.26 8.01
N LYS A 87 14.31 8.73 7.00
CA LYS A 87 14.14 8.24 5.62
C LYS A 87 14.42 6.74 5.50
N LYS A 88 15.41 6.22 6.24
CA LYS A 88 15.71 4.78 6.28
C LYS A 88 14.54 3.97 6.83
N HIS A 89 13.92 4.43 7.93
CA HIS A 89 12.70 3.82 8.45
C HIS A 89 11.57 3.86 7.43
N PHE A 90 11.39 4.99 6.73
CA PHE A 90 10.37 5.09 5.70
C PHE A 90 10.60 4.14 4.53
N HIS A 91 11.83 3.98 4.06
CA HIS A 91 12.16 3.00 3.01
C HIS A 91 11.82 1.58 3.47
N LEU A 92 12.18 1.21 4.70
CA LEU A 92 11.85 -0.11 5.25
C LEU A 92 10.33 -0.31 5.43
N MET A 93 9.61 0.71 5.92
CA MET A 93 8.15 0.67 6.00
C MET A 93 7.50 0.50 4.63
N SER A 94 8.07 1.14 3.60
CA SER A 94 7.61 1.01 2.22
C SER A 94 7.79 -0.42 1.71
N VAL A 95 8.93 -1.05 2.02
CA VAL A 95 9.17 -2.47 1.71
C VAL A 95 8.19 -3.39 2.43
N ILE A 96 7.87 -3.13 3.71
CA ILE A 96 6.86 -3.89 4.46
C ILE A 96 5.47 -3.79 3.81
N ILE A 97 5.06 -2.57 3.41
CA ILE A 97 3.79 -2.36 2.71
C ILE A 97 3.79 -3.11 1.39
N MET A 98 4.86 -3.00 0.60
CA MET A 98 4.99 -3.71 -0.68
C MET A 98 4.94 -5.22 -0.51
N ALA A 99 5.58 -5.79 0.52
CA ALA A 99 5.49 -7.21 0.84
C ALA A 99 4.06 -7.65 1.15
N PHE A 100 3.31 -6.83 1.90
CA PHE A 100 1.89 -7.06 2.17
C PHE A 100 1.06 -7.03 0.87
N LEU A 101 1.26 -6.01 0.01
CA LEU A 101 0.54 -5.88 -1.26
C LEU A 101 0.82 -7.07 -2.19
N ALA A 102 2.10 -7.43 -2.36
CA ALA A 102 2.51 -8.58 -3.18
C ALA A 102 1.87 -9.88 -2.67
N THR A 103 1.72 -10.05 -1.36
CA THR A 103 1.11 -11.25 -0.77
C THR A 103 -0.39 -11.36 -1.04
N ILE A 104 -1.12 -10.24 -1.00
CA ILE A 104 -2.56 -10.24 -1.26
C ILE A 104 -2.88 -10.25 -2.76
N ASP A 105 -1.95 -9.84 -3.62
CA ASP A 105 -2.14 -9.69 -5.06
C ASP A 105 -1.65 -10.87 -5.92
N ARG A 106 -1.34 -12.03 -5.31
CA ARG A 106 -0.77 -13.18 -6.05
C ARG A 106 -1.74 -13.83 -7.02
N ASN A 107 -2.86 -14.35 -6.51
CA ASN A 107 -3.87 -15.04 -7.31
C ASN A 107 -5.25 -14.91 -6.67
N GLN A 108 -6.31 -15.28 -7.41
CA GLN A 108 -7.69 -15.08 -6.96
C GLN A 108 -8.01 -15.86 -5.67
N ALA A 109 -7.42 -17.05 -5.48
CA ALA A 109 -7.57 -17.83 -4.25
C ALA A 109 -6.93 -17.13 -3.05
N ALA A 110 -5.73 -16.56 -3.22
CA ALA A 110 -5.05 -15.75 -2.20
C ALA A 110 -5.86 -14.49 -1.87
N LYS A 111 -6.45 -13.82 -2.87
CA LYS A 111 -7.35 -12.66 -2.67
C LYS A 111 -8.56 -13.04 -1.81
N ILE A 112 -9.23 -14.16 -2.10
CA ILE A 112 -10.39 -14.63 -1.33
C ILE A 112 -10.01 -14.99 0.11
N ARG A 113 -8.91 -15.73 0.29
CA ARG A 113 -8.43 -16.15 1.62
C ARG A 113 -8.05 -14.93 2.48
N THR A 114 -7.22 -14.04 1.95
CA THR A 114 -6.73 -12.86 2.69
C THR A 114 -7.86 -11.88 3.01
N LYS A 115 -8.88 -11.75 2.15
CA LYS A 115 -10.09 -10.97 2.43
C LYS A 115 -10.90 -11.51 3.62
N ARG A 116 -10.84 -12.83 3.89
CA ARG A 116 -11.56 -13.48 5.00
C ARG A 116 -10.72 -13.55 6.28
N GLU A 117 -9.47 -13.93 6.15
CA GLU A 117 -8.61 -14.30 7.29
C GLU A 117 -7.60 -13.22 7.67
N GLY A 118 -7.29 -12.31 6.74
CA GLY A 118 -6.20 -11.34 6.88
C GLY A 118 -4.81 -11.96 6.83
N ILE A 119 -3.80 -11.14 7.10
CA ILE A 119 -2.40 -11.54 7.27
C ILE A 119 -1.98 -11.14 8.68
N SER A 120 -1.52 -12.10 9.48
CA SER A 120 -0.99 -11.81 10.82
C SER A 120 0.35 -11.08 10.72
N TYR A 121 0.66 -10.25 11.71
CA TYR A 121 1.93 -9.52 11.71
C TYR A 121 3.13 -10.46 11.75
N TYR A 122 3.03 -11.61 12.41
CA TYR A 122 4.05 -12.65 12.40
C TYR A 122 4.21 -13.34 11.04
N ALA A 123 3.12 -13.54 10.29
CA ALA A 123 3.23 -14.07 8.92
C ALA A 123 3.91 -13.05 8.00
N LEU A 124 3.55 -11.78 8.12
CA LEU A 124 4.18 -10.70 7.35
C LEU A 124 5.66 -10.50 7.74
N GLU A 125 6.00 -10.62 9.04
CA GLU A 125 7.39 -10.54 9.50
C GLU A 125 8.26 -11.60 8.86
N ARG A 126 7.80 -12.85 8.83
CA ARG A 126 8.52 -13.95 8.17
C ARG A 126 8.76 -13.66 6.69
N GLN A 127 7.72 -13.23 5.97
CA GLN A 127 7.84 -12.87 4.55
C GLN A 127 8.84 -11.74 4.31
N VAL A 128 8.80 -10.69 5.13
CA VAL A 128 9.76 -9.58 5.04
C VAL A 128 11.16 -10.08 5.39
N ASN A 129 11.30 -10.93 6.40
CA ASN A 129 12.59 -11.49 6.77
C ASN A 129 13.21 -12.32 5.64
N ASP A 130 12.42 -13.18 4.99
CA ASP A 130 12.88 -14.02 3.88
C ASP A 130 13.32 -13.16 2.68
N LEU A 131 12.54 -12.12 2.35
CA LEU A 131 12.91 -11.12 1.36
C LEU A 131 14.26 -10.47 1.68
N ILE A 132 14.44 -10.02 2.93
CA ILE A 132 15.65 -9.31 3.35
C ILE A 132 16.88 -10.24 3.32
N LEU A 133 16.71 -11.51 3.68
CA LEU A 133 17.78 -12.51 3.56
C LEU A 133 18.15 -12.78 2.11
N ASN A 134 17.17 -12.84 1.20
CA ASN A 134 17.43 -12.95 -0.24
C ASN A 134 18.19 -11.71 -0.75
N TRP A 135 17.74 -10.50 -0.38
CA TRP A 135 18.41 -9.26 -0.74
C TRP A 135 19.84 -9.18 -0.20
N GLU A 136 20.10 -9.68 1.01
CA GLU A 136 21.44 -9.80 1.54
C GLU A 136 22.31 -10.73 0.68
N SER A 137 21.76 -11.85 0.20
CA SER A 137 22.46 -12.77 -0.70
C SER A 137 22.82 -12.08 -2.03
N ILE A 138 21.85 -11.40 -2.65
CA ILE A 138 22.05 -10.64 -3.89
C ILE A 138 23.13 -9.58 -3.71
N LEU A 139 23.11 -8.81 -2.61
CA LEU A 139 24.11 -7.77 -2.36
C LEU A 139 25.52 -8.32 -2.06
N LYS A 140 25.65 -9.60 -1.66
CA LYS A 140 26.95 -10.26 -1.51
C LYS A 140 27.57 -10.61 -2.86
N SER A 141 26.77 -11.04 -3.83
CA SER A 141 27.23 -11.33 -5.19
C SER A 141 27.32 -10.09 -6.07
N GLU A 142 26.38 -9.16 -5.93
CA GLU A 142 26.21 -7.96 -6.76
C GLU A 142 25.97 -6.71 -5.87
N PRO A 143 27.03 -6.11 -5.30
CA PRO A 143 26.91 -5.02 -4.33
C PRO A 143 26.21 -3.75 -4.87
N THR A 144 26.20 -3.55 -6.20
CA THR A 144 25.58 -2.39 -6.86
C THR A 144 24.14 -2.62 -7.29
N TYR A 145 23.60 -3.82 -7.13
CA TYR A 145 22.27 -4.19 -7.63
C TYR A 145 21.16 -3.23 -7.15
N GLY A 146 21.18 -2.86 -5.87
CA GLY A 146 20.21 -1.89 -5.32
C GLY A 146 20.26 -0.53 -6.00
N GLU A 147 21.46 -0.02 -6.29
CA GLU A 147 21.64 1.28 -6.97
C GLU A 147 21.11 1.21 -8.41
N GLU A 148 21.42 0.12 -9.12
CA GLU A 148 20.96 -0.13 -10.49
C GLU A 148 19.43 -0.24 -10.57
N LYS A 149 18.81 -0.93 -9.61
CA LYS A 149 17.34 -1.05 -9.52
C LYS A 149 16.67 0.16 -8.87
N ARG A 150 17.43 1.15 -8.40
CA ARG A 150 16.95 2.32 -7.65
C ARG A 150 16.11 1.92 -6.42
N ILE A 151 16.61 0.92 -5.69
CA ILE A 151 16.06 0.41 -4.43
C ILE A 151 17.15 0.56 -3.38
N ASP A 152 16.81 1.14 -2.24
CA ASP A 152 17.75 1.34 -1.13
C ASP A 152 17.98 0.04 -0.32
N MET A 153 18.36 -1.04 -1.01
CA MET A 153 18.45 -2.39 -0.45
C MET A 153 19.47 -2.46 0.69
N LYS A 154 20.61 -1.78 0.57
CA LYS A 154 21.67 -1.80 1.58
C LYS A 154 21.19 -1.23 2.92
N ASP A 155 20.57 -0.04 2.91
CA ASP A 155 20.06 0.56 4.14
C ASP A 155 18.85 -0.22 4.68
N VAL A 156 17.98 -0.74 3.82
CA VAL A 156 16.83 -1.57 4.22
C VAL A 156 17.28 -2.85 4.92
N VAL A 157 18.21 -3.61 4.32
CA VAL A 157 18.77 -4.85 4.90
C VAL A 157 19.45 -4.54 6.22
N THR A 158 20.30 -3.51 6.23
CA THR A 158 21.02 -3.09 7.45
C THR A 158 20.03 -2.73 8.56
N THR A 159 19.05 -1.88 8.25
CA THR A 159 18.06 -1.42 9.24
C THR A 159 17.28 -2.60 9.81
N TRP A 160 16.73 -3.49 8.97
CA TRP A 160 15.96 -4.66 9.42
C TRP A 160 16.77 -5.63 10.31
N LYS A 161 18.04 -5.86 9.99
CA LYS A 161 18.92 -6.76 10.76
C LYS A 161 19.26 -6.21 12.15
N PHE A 162 19.29 -4.89 12.31
CA PHE A 162 19.55 -4.25 13.62
C PHE A 162 18.29 -4.01 14.45
N MET A 163 17.10 -4.35 13.93
CA MET A 163 15.87 -4.27 14.71
C MET A 163 15.77 -5.39 15.76
N GLU A 164 15.10 -5.09 16.86
CA GLU A 164 14.78 -6.07 17.88
C GLU A 164 13.80 -7.12 17.32
N VAL A 165 14.10 -8.40 17.52
CA VAL A 165 13.18 -9.51 17.22
C VAL A 165 12.35 -9.74 18.48
N ASP A 166 11.03 -9.73 18.35
CA ASP A 166 10.15 -10.06 19.46
C ASP A 166 10.34 -11.54 19.83
N THR A 167 10.87 -11.80 21.02
CA THR A 167 10.93 -13.13 21.63
C THR A 167 9.57 -13.46 22.26
N ASP A 168 9.19 -14.74 22.28
CA ASP A 168 7.90 -15.34 22.71
C ASP A 168 7.38 -15.00 24.14
N ASP A 169 7.90 -13.97 24.81
CA ASP A 169 7.23 -13.41 25.99
C ASP A 169 6.00 -12.62 25.53
N TYR A 170 4.86 -13.31 25.50
CA TYR A 170 3.48 -12.83 25.28
C TYR A 170 3.00 -11.83 26.37
N GLY A 171 3.88 -10.95 26.85
CA GLY A 171 3.47 -9.79 27.62
C GLY A 171 3.01 -8.69 26.67
N LEU A 172 1.88 -8.04 26.98
CA LEU A 172 1.33 -6.86 26.29
C LEU A 172 2.38 -5.74 26.12
N LYS A 173 3.25 -5.86 25.13
CA LYS A 173 4.17 -4.79 24.73
C LYS A 173 3.40 -3.87 23.81
N LYS A 174 2.92 -2.75 24.37
CA LYS A 174 2.56 -1.56 23.58
C LYS A 174 3.66 -1.35 22.54
N GLY A 175 3.28 -1.42 21.26
CA GLY A 175 4.17 -1.53 20.10
C GLY A 175 5.46 -0.72 20.23
N ASN A 176 6.55 -1.41 20.56
CA ASN A 176 7.88 -0.83 20.54
C ASN A 176 8.31 -0.71 19.08
N ARG A 177 8.40 0.52 18.56
CA ARG A 177 8.78 0.79 17.16
C ARG A 177 10.18 0.30 16.78
N ARG A 178 11.01 -0.04 17.78
CA ARG A 178 12.34 -0.65 17.58
C ARG A 178 12.27 -2.13 17.24
N THR A 179 11.12 -2.76 17.44
CA THR A 179 10.86 -4.16 17.11
C THR A 179 10.32 -4.31 15.70
N ARG A 180 10.59 -5.45 15.06
CA ARG A 180 10.06 -5.76 13.73
C ARG A 180 8.53 -5.74 13.70
N ILE A 181 7.86 -6.34 14.69
CA ILE A 181 6.39 -6.34 14.78
C ILE A 181 5.86 -4.93 15.01
N GLY A 182 6.52 -4.13 15.87
CA GLY A 182 6.14 -2.74 16.10
C GLY A 182 6.26 -1.86 14.84
N LEU A 183 7.25 -2.11 13.98
CA LEU A 183 7.37 -1.43 12.69
C LEU A 183 6.32 -1.92 11.69
N ILE A 184 6.02 -3.22 11.64
CA ILE A 184 4.93 -3.76 10.84
C ILE A 184 3.59 -3.13 11.24
N ALA A 185 3.29 -3.08 12.54
CA ALA A 185 2.09 -2.43 13.06
C ALA A 185 2.02 -0.95 12.63
N SER A 186 3.17 -0.26 12.68
CA SER A 186 3.29 1.14 12.24
C SER A 186 3.03 1.32 10.75
N SER A 187 3.53 0.41 9.91
CA SER A 187 3.31 0.38 8.46
C SER A 187 1.85 0.08 8.11
N MET A 188 1.26 -0.93 8.75
CA MET A 188 -0.15 -1.29 8.54
C MET A 188 -1.09 -0.16 8.98
N ARG A 189 -0.76 0.56 10.06
CA ARG A 189 -1.54 1.73 10.49
C ARG A 189 -1.59 2.86 9.44
N LEU A 190 -0.58 2.98 8.58
CA LEU A 190 -0.64 3.92 7.45
C LEU A 190 -1.78 3.54 6.49
N LEU A 191 -1.86 2.26 6.12
CA LEU A 191 -2.93 1.76 5.26
C LEU A 191 -4.31 1.84 5.93
N GLU A 192 -4.38 1.59 7.24
CA GLU A 192 -5.61 1.69 8.02
C GLU A 192 -6.12 3.14 8.09
N THR A 193 -5.22 4.11 8.30
CA THR A 193 -5.56 5.55 8.31
C THR A 193 -6.10 6.00 6.96
N GLU A 194 -5.63 5.39 5.88
CA GLU A 194 -6.13 5.61 4.52
C GLU A 194 -7.40 4.80 4.21
N GLY A 195 -7.91 4.02 5.17
CA GLY A 195 -9.14 3.25 5.06
C GLY A 195 -9.02 1.99 4.21
N LEU A 196 -7.81 1.59 3.83
CA LEU A 196 -7.54 0.51 2.86
C LEU A 196 -7.51 -0.89 3.50
N ILE A 197 -7.24 -0.95 4.79
CA ILE A 197 -7.28 -2.19 5.57
C ILE A 197 -8.11 -1.98 6.85
N VAL A 198 -8.40 -3.07 7.53
CA VAL A 198 -8.84 -3.09 8.92
C VAL A 198 -7.83 -3.89 9.72
N ILE A 199 -7.40 -3.39 10.87
CA ILE A 199 -6.59 -4.18 11.81
C ILE A 199 -7.52 -4.86 12.80
N LEU A 200 -7.49 -6.19 12.85
CA LEU A 200 -8.16 -6.97 13.89
C LEU A 200 -7.11 -7.43 14.90
N ASP A 201 -7.37 -7.11 16.16
CA ASP A 201 -6.58 -7.57 17.30
C ASP A 201 -7.44 -8.51 18.13
N ARG A 202 -7.53 -9.76 17.68
CA ARG A 202 -8.25 -10.84 18.38
C ARG A 202 -7.24 -11.90 18.79
N ASP A 203 -7.42 -12.44 19.99
CA ASP A 203 -6.59 -13.52 20.55
C ASP A 203 -5.09 -13.16 20.61
N ASP A 204 -4.77 -11.88 20.84
CA ASP A 204 -3.41 -11.31 20.91
C ASP A 204 -2.56 -11.51 19.63
N ILE A 205 -3.19 -11.84 18.49
CA ILE A 205 -2.52 -11.96 17.19
C ILE A 205 -3.08 -10.88 16.25
N PRO A 206 -2.40 -9.72 16.13
CA PRO A 206 -2.86 -8.67 15.24
C PRO A 206 -2.78 -9.10 13.78
N LYS A 207 -3.86 -8.84 13.04
CA LYS A 207 -4.04 -9.19 11.62
C LYS A 207 -4.47 -7.97 10.82
N ALA A 208 -3.86 -7.79 9.65
CA ALA A 208 -4.31 -6.82 8.65
C ALA A 208 -5.25 -7.49 7.65
N ILE A 209 -6.48 -7.00 7.53
CA ILE A 209 -7.48 -7.47 6.56
C ILE A 209 -7.62 -6.43 5.45
N PRO A 210 -7.30 -6.77 4.18
CA PRO A 210 -7.46 -5.86 3.07
C PRO A 210 -8.94 -5.61 2.77
N LYS A 211 -9.30 -4.34 2.55
CA LYS A 211 -10.64 -4.00 2.05
C LYS A 211 -10.71 -4.05 0.52
N GLN A 212 -11.93 -4.02 -0.01
CA GLN A 212 -12.16 -4.06 -1.46
C GLN A 212 -11.48 -2.89 -2.18
N GLU A 213 -11.50 -1.71 -1.55
CA GLU A 213 -10.91 -0.48 -2.07
C GLU A 213 -9.40 -0.61 -2.31
N LEU A 214 -8.71 -1.41 -1.50
CA LEU A 214 -7.29 -1.70 -1.71
C LEU A 214 -7.06 -2.55 -2.96
N PHE A 215 -7.86 -3.60 -3.15
CA PHE A 215 -7.75 -4.45 -4.33
C PHE A 215 -8.01 -3.67 -5.62
N GLU A 216 -9.02 -2.81 -5.62
CA GLU A 216 -9.31 -1.92 -6.75
C GLU A 216 -8.13 -0.99 -7.03
N ARG A 217 -7.55 -0.36 -6.00
CA ARG A 217 -6.38 0.51 -6.19
C ARG A 217 -5.16 -0.25 -6.71
N ILE A 218 -4.94 -1.50 -6.28
CA ILE A 218 -3.83 -2.30 -6.80
C ILE A 218 -4.01 -2.57 -8.29
N GLU A 219 -5.21 -3.00 -8.67
CA GLU A 219 -5.57 -3.30 -10.06
C GLU A 219 -5.36 -2.09 -10.97
N TYR A 220 -5.87 -0.93 -10.59
CA TYR A 220 -5.84 0.25 -11.46
C TYR A 220 -4.56 1.10 -11.36
N LEU A 221 -3.73 0.96 -10.32
CA LEU A 221 -2.51 1.78 -10.16
C LEU A 221 -1.22 1.01 -10.41
N TYR A 222 -1.19 -0.29 -10.15
CA TYR A 222 0.07 -1.01 -10.03
C TYR A 222 0.24 -2.13 -11.06
N HIS A 223 -0.83 -2.72 -11.59
CA HIS A 223 -0.71 -3.84 -12.53
C HIS A 223 -0.02 -3.50 -13.84
N ASP A 224 -0.10 -2.24 -14.29
CA ASP A 224 0.60 -1.75 -15.49
C ASP A 224 1.94 -1.06 -15.17
N TYR A 225 2.40 -1.10 -13.91
CA TYR A 225 3.61 -0.38 -13.50
C TYR A 225 4.79 -1.34 -13.34
N ASP A 226 5.76 -1.26 -14.27
CA ASP A 226 6.97 -2.10 -14.30
C ASP A 226 7.68 -2.22 -12.95
N ARG A 227 7.70 -1.13 -12.18
CA ARG A 227 8.36 -1.12 -10.87
C ARG A 227 7.65 -2.02 -9.86
N TYR A 228 6.32 -2.06 -9.87
CA TYR A 228 5.55 -2.91 -8.98
C TYR A 228 5.74 -4.39 -9.35
N GLU A 229 5.73 -4.71 -10.64
CA GLU A 229 5.98 -6.07 -11.12
C GLU A 229 7.43 -6.51 -10.85
N LEU A 230 8.42 -5.62 -10.99
CA LEU A 230 9.80 -5.87 -10.55
C LEU A 230 9.84 -6.20 -9.06
N PHE A 231 9.16 -5.42 -8.21
CA PHE A 231 9.11 -5.68 -6.78
C PHE A 231 8.45 -7.02 -6.48
N LYS A 232 7.33 -7.37 -7.13
CA LYS A 232 6.69 -8.69 -6.97
C LYS A 232 7.64 -9.83 -7.31
N LYS A 233 8.43 -9.71 -8.38
CA LYS A 233 9.45 -10.71 -8.74
C LYS A 233 10.56 -10.82 -7.68
N LEU A 234 10.93 -9.72 -7.04
CA LEU A 234 11.89 -9.75 -5.92
C LEU A 234 11.30 -10.39 -4.66
N MET A 235 9.97 -10.40 -4.51
CA MET A 235 9.25 -11.01 -3.40
C MET A 235 9.05 -12.52 -3.57
N THR A 236 9.01 -13.03 -4.81
CA THR A 236 8.93 -14.46 -5.09
C THR A 236 10.30 -15.10 -4.87
N THR A 237 10.37 -16.00 -3.88
CA THR A 237 11.50 -16.92 -3.74
C THR A 237 11.38 -18.06 -4.76
N GLU A 238 12.50 -18.54 -5.30
CA GLU A 238 12.55 -19.58 -6.36
C GLU A 238 11.70 -20.84 -6.07
N GLU A 239 11.44 -21.16 -4.79
CA GLU A 239 10.57 -22.28 -4.39
C GLU A 239 9.11 -22.13 -4.85
N GLU A 240 8.60 -20.92 -5.07
CA GLU A 240 7.22 -20.68 -5.47
C GLU A 240 7.01 -20.74 -6.99
N GLU A 241 8.04 -20.43 -7.79
CA GLU A 241 8.02 -20.63 -9.24
C GLU A 241 7.94 -22.12 -9.62
N HIS A 242 8.52 -23.01 -8.80
CA HIS A 242 8.44 -24.44 -9.02
C HIS A 242 7.07 -25.04 -8.68
N ALA A 243 6.38 -24.52 -7.66
CA ALA A 243 5.05 -24.99 -7.28
C ALA A 243 3.96 -24.63 -8.32
N GLU A 244 4.06 -23.45 -8.95
CA GLU A 244 3.13 -23.04 -10.01
C GLU A 244 3.36 -23.81 -11.33
N ASN A 245 4.59 -24.24 -11.62
CA ASN A 245 4.92 -25.00 -12.83
C ASN A 245 4.62 -26.50 -12.74
N THR A 246 4.43 -27.06 -11.54
CA THR A 246 4.07 -28.49 -11.37
C THR A 246 2.58 -28.80 -11.55
N SER A 247 1.75 -27.82 -11.90
CA SER A 247 0.30 -27.99 -12.06
C SER A 247 -0.19 -28.04 -13.51
N ASN A 248 0.69 -28.34 -14.47
CA ASN A 248 0.33 -28.58 -15.89
C ASN A 248 0.52 -30.04 -16.29
#